data_AF-A0A2E5PLK6-F1
#
_entry.id   AF-A0A2E5PLK6-F1
#
_cell.length_a   1.000
_cell.length_b   1.000
_cell.length_c   1.000
_cell.angle_alpha   90.00
_cell.angle_beta   90.00
_cell.angle_gamma   90.00
#
_symmetry.space_group_name_H-M   'P 1'
#
loop_
_entity.id
_entity.type
_entity.pdbx_description
1 polymer ?
#
loop_
_entity_poly.entity_id
_entity_poly.type
_entity_poly.pdbx_seq_one_letter_code
_entity_poly.pdbx_strand_id
1 'polypeptide(L)'
;MTEVQGRHQLKIVVAIDLSFADNGTHTPLSQDTTYLQMHQDLARRYIQLYEAKFVQDFEPIAVAEFGSVLLAFDSIAQIRTVLFELEQKSQIRPQVRLIRPRFSCHLGEIPTGQPILESSVVRRANAMIELAQSGEIVVSRTVYDMLPKQQADFAEFDQDTFVMGGSTNLQIVEGRWADNAAEHYPQKIQTPIDSSDQISTRKISEDTADMVSEDSTIVGLPFTPVVIDSTVPEDATIVGPTATSTNSTAKETLSSYKVISDAKEAISSKDIKFCYRALADINTLMQGNEHNADATLNKCRTDIEDALKFSGDAVYFIQNRPHFLRLGSAIELGRRAPKRLEDIHVGCRLVSKLGRQTRFEYKDNEFQVTDLGSTNGTFLNSTQVTSGNWQLIQNGAKIHTGGGLKPPKPGLCVLACTTVSGEYSALVVEFQTSLMRPADLEKISPNWPTMHLDSEPRWVLAPSGILIGSSPECLIKVPTKEHTVAAQITFKNGYFIKPHGDTKIMILGTLFTQEVPLSEEAEININGTNFQFSSQDLFYKNYPLNQNNK
;
A
#
# COMPACT_ATOMS: atom_id res chain seq x y z
N MET A 1 31.69 32.49 -15.60
CA MET A 1 31.45 31.71 -14.37
C MET A 1 29.98 31.31 -14.37
N THR A 2 29.68 30.12 -14.87
CA THR A 2 28.36 29.51 -14.75
C THR A 2 28.31 28.82 -13.39
N GLU A 3 27.48 29.33 -12.49
CA GLU A 3 27.18 28.63 -11.23
C GLU A 3 26.66 27.24 -11.58
N VAL A 4 27.38 26.21 -11.14
CA VAL A 4 26.91 24.83 -11.20
C VAL A 4 25.68 24.79 -10.29
N GLN A 5 24.49 24.80 -10.88
CA GLN A 5 23.24 24.60 -10.15
C GLN A 5 23.34 23.27 -9.39
N GLY A 6 23.47 23.36 -8.07
CA GLY A 6 23.45 22.20 -7.20
C GLY A 6 22.17 21.38 -7.47
N ARG A 7 22.28 20.06 -7.47
CA ARG A 7 21.08 19.21 -7.47
C ARG A 7 20.34 19.44 -6.15
N HIS A 8 19.03 19.60 -6.20
CA HIS A 8 18.18 19.76 -5.01
C HIS A 8 17.30 18.52 -4.88
N GLN A 9 17.06 18.06 -3.65
CA GLN A 9 16.11 17.00 -3.35
C GLN A 9 14.98 17.59 -2.50
N LEU A 10 13.73 17.41 -2.95
CA LEU A 10 12.55 17.76 -2.17
C LEU A 10 12.39 16.74 -1.03
N LYS A 11 12.28 17.21 0.22
CA LYS A 11 12.10 16.35 1.40
C LYS A 11 11.00 16.85 2.30
N ILE A 12 10.22 15.91 2.84
CA ILE A 12 9.16 16.18 3.81
C ILE A 12 9.72 15.92 5.19
N VAL A 13 9.81 16.98 5.99
CA VAL A 13 10.42 16.93 7.32
C VAL A 13 9.36 17.30 8.34
N VAL A 14 9.18 16.41 9.31
CA VAL A 14 8.28 16.63 10.44
C VAL A 14 9.12 16.75 11.69
N ALA A 15 8.94 17.85 12.40
CA ALA A 15 9.43 17.97 13.77
C ALA A 15 8.29 17.61 14.72
N ILE A 16 8.61 16.75 15.68
CA ILE A 16 7.66 16.16 16.61
C ILE A 16 8.16 16.44 18.01
N ASP A 17 7.45 17.29 18.74
CA ASP A 17 7.76 17.57 20.11
C ASP A 17 7.02 16.56 20.99
N LEU A 18 7.80 15.64 21.54
CA LEU A 18 7.38 14.60 22.47
C LEU A 18 7.43 15.10 23.92
N SER A 19 7.49 16.42 24.15
CA SER A 19 7.31 16.97 25.48
C SER A 19 5.86 16.86 25.89
N PHE A 20 5.67 16.45 27.15
CA PHE A 20 4.38 16.46 27.79
C PHE A 20 4.42 17.53 28.88
N ALA A 21 3.39 18.36 28.95
CA ALA A 21 3.27 19.40 29.96
C ALA A 21 2.12 19.08 30.93
N ASP A 22 2.18 19.67 32.12
CA ASP A 22 1.08 19.63 33.07
C ASP A 22 -0.03 20.61 32.64
N ASN A 23 -1.26 20.10 32.60
CA ASN A 23 -2.48 20.80 32.22
C ASN A 23 -2.79 22.04 33.08
N GLY A 24 -2.17 22.16 34.26
CA GLY A 24 -2.33 23.32 35.15
C GLY A 24 -1.32 24.45 34.97
N THR A 25 -0.10 24.16 34.48
CA THR A 25 1.02 25.12 34.52
C THR A 25 1.64 25.40 33.15
N HIS A 26 1.27 24.65 32.11
CA HIS A 26 1.93 24.65 30.79
C HIS A 26 3.45 24.47 30.86
N THR A 27 3.96 24.02 32.01
CA THR A 27 5.38 23.82 32.22
C THR A 27 5.70 22.40 31.76
N PRO A 28 6.71 22.20 30.90
CA PRO A 28 7.15 20.87 30.51
C PRO A 28 7.44 20.03 31.76
N LEU A 29 6.94 18.79 31.79
CA LEU A 29 7.28 17.86 32.85
C LEU A 29 8.77 17.51 32.72
N SER A 30 9.61 18.13 33.55
CA SER A 30 11.05 17.91 33.55
C SER A 30 11.51 16.72 34.38
N GLN A 31 10.58 16.02 35.05
CA GLN A 31 10.89 14.83 35.83
C GLN A 31 10.64 13.58 34.98
N ASP A 32 11.74 12.85 34.71
CA ASP A 32 11.74 11.51 34.12
C ASP A 32 10.98 10.54 35.01
N THR A 33 9.68 10.47 34.80
CA THR A 33 8.89 9.35 35.30
C THR A 33 8.97 8.24 34.26
N THR A 34 9.10 6.98 34.71
CA THR A 34 9.06 5.79 33.84
C THR A 34 7.85 5.80 32.89
N TYR A 35 6.76 6.46 33.29
CA TYR A 35 5.55 6.64 32.50
C TYR A 35 5.75 7.59 31.30
N LEU A 36 6.45 8.71 31.49
CA LEU A 36 6.75 9.69 30.44
C LEU A 36 7.64 9.06 29.36
N GLN A 37 8.73 8.41 29.78
CA GLN A 37 9.65 7.70 28.88
C GLN A 37 8.90 6.65 28.05
N MET A 38 8.01 5.87 28.68
CA MET A 38 7.21 4.86 27.98
C MET A 38 6.33 5.47 26.86
N HIS A 39 5.76 6.67 27.06
CA HIS A 39 4.95 7.33 26.03
C HIS A 39 5.81 7.87 24.88
N GLN A 40 6.99 8.40 25.20
CA GLN A 40 7.95 8.88 24.20
C GLN A 40 8.49 7.72 23.36
N ASP A 41 8.90 6.62 23.99
CA ASP A 41 9.42 5.43 23.31
C ASP A 41 8.35 4.77 22.43
N LEU A 42 7.10 4.77 22.88
CA LEU A 42 5.99 4.30 22.07
C LEU A 42 5.77 5.17 20.83
N ALA A 43 5.74 6.49 21.00
CA ALA A 43 5.61 7.42 19.88
C ALA A 43 6.75 7.22 18.87
N ARG A 44 8.00 7.07 19.34
CA ARG A 44 9.17 6.76 18.51
C ARG A 44 9.00 5.46 17.72
N ARG A 45 8.51 4.40 18.38
CA ARG A 45 8.27 3.10 17.74
C ARG A 45 7.22 3.17 16.64
N TYR A 46 6.14 3.93 16.84
CA TYR A 46 5.13 4.12 15.80
C TYR A 46 5.65 4.92 14.62
N ILE A 47 6.47 5.95 14.84
CA ILE A 47 7.10 6.71 13.75
C ILE A 47 7.96 5.78 12.88
N GLN A 48 8.74 4.88 13.48
CA GLN A 48 9.55 3.89 12.75
C GLN A 48 8.72 2.89 11.93
N LEU A 49 7.54 2.50 12.41
CA LEU A 49 6.65 1.57 11.68
C LEU A 49 6.15 2.13 10.35
N TYR A 50 6.19 3.45 10.16
CA TYR A 50 5.77 4.13 8.94
C TYR A 50 6.91 4.48 7.99
N GLU A 51 8.00 3.70 8.05
CA GLU A 51 9.21 3.89 7.24
C GLU A 51 9.85 5.29 7.39
N ALA A 52 9.48 6.02 8.45
CA ALA A 52 10.03 7.33 8.70
C ALA A 52 11.48 7.19 9.16
N LYS A 53 12.39 7.89 8.47
CA LYS A 53 13.79 7.89 8.86
C LYS A 53 13.99 8.97 9.92
N PHE A 54 14.31 8.56 11.14
CA PHE A 54 14.78 9.52 12.15
C PHE A 54 16.06 10.17 11.67
N VAL A 55 16.00 11.48 11.53
CA VAL A 55 17.11 12.31 11.11
C VAL A 55 17.94 12.68 12.32
N GLN A 56 17.28 13.06 13.41
CA GLN A 56 17.88 13.33 14.71
C GLN A 56 16.81 13.27 15.80
N ASP A 57 17.20 12.78 16.97
CA ASP A 57 16.37 12.74 18.18
C ASP A 57 16.99 13.72 19.18
N PHE A 58 16.36 14.86 19.37
CA PHE A 58 16.64 15.75 20.48
C PHE A 58 15.64 15.40 21.57
N GLU A 59 16.01 15.29 22.84
CA GLU A 59 14.97 15.24 23.87
C GLU A 59 14.55 16.68 24.21
N PRO A 60 13.26 17.05 24.02
CA PRO A 60 12.09 16.21 23.72
C PRO A 60 11.61 16.20 22.24
N ILE A 61 12.34 16.83 21.31
CA ILE A 61 11.97 16.96 19.89
C ILE A 61 12.63 15.90 18.98
N ALA A 62 11.84 15.04 18.36
CA ALA A 62 12.31 14.16 17.29
C ALA A 62 12.08 14.77 15.90
N VAL A 63 13.08 14.67 15.01
CA VAL A 63 12.98 15.09 13.60
C VAL A 63 12.96 13.84 12.72
N ALA A 64 11.92 13.70 11.91
CA ALA A 64 11.71 12.55 11.05
C ALA A 64 11.48 12.97 9.58
N GLU A 65 12.08 12.21 8.67
CA GLU A 65 11.86 12.33 7.23
C GLU A 65 10.83 11.29 6.78
N PHE A 66 9.84 11.74 6.00
CA PHE A 66 8.77 10.87 5.46
C PHE A 66 8.85 10.78 3.94
N GLY A 67 8.50 9.61 3.40
CA GLY A 67 8.42 9.37 1.96
C GLY A 67 7.26 10.11 1.27
N SER A 68 6.23 10.53 2.02
CA SER A 68 5.13 11.36 1.50
C SER A 68 4.41 12.14 2.60
N VAL A 69 3.69 13.20 2.22
CA VAL A 69 2.95 14.05 3.16
C VAL A 69 1.79 13.26 3.77
N LEU A 70 1.17 12.39 2.99
CA LEU A 70 0.08 11.53 3.46
C LEU A 70 0.57 10.58 4.56
N LEU A 71 1.71 9.92 4.36
CA LEU A 71 2.30 9.02 5.36
C LEU A 71 2.66 9.76 6.66
N ALA A 72 3.18 10.99 6.55
CA ALA A 72 3.44 11.83 7.72
C ALA A 72 2.17 12.07 8.54
N PHE A 73 1.07 12.42 7.87
CA PHE A 73 -0.21 12.70 8.54
C PHE A 73 -0.87 11.46 9.13
N ASP A 74 -0.87 10.34 8.40
CA ASP A 74 -1.42 9.08 8.90
C ASP A 74 -0.67 8.61 10.15
N SER A 75 0.67 8.73 10.15
CA SER A 75 1.51 8.41 11.31
C SER A 75 1.15 9.27 12.52
N ILE A 76 0.99 10.59 12.33
CA ILE A 76 0.63 11.53 13.39
C ILE A 76 -0.76 11.20 13.97
N ALA A 77 -1.74 10.88 13.12
CA ALA A 77 -3.10 10.53 13.53
C ALA A 77 -3.13 9.25 14.38
N GLN A 78 -2.32 8.26 14.00
CA GLN A 78 -2.23 7.00 14.72
C GLN A 78 -1.54 7.14 16.07
N ILE A 79 -0.42 7.86 16.13
CA ILE A 79 0.27 8.17 17.39
C ILE A 79 -0.70 8.83 18.37
N ARG A 80 -1.50 9.80 17.90
CA ARG A 80 -2.51 10.49 18.72
C ARG A 80 -3.56 9.52 19.28
N THR A 81 -4.08 8.63 18.45
CA THR A 81 -5.11 7.68 18.87
C THR A 81 -4.57 6.67 19.86
N VAL A 82 -3.37 6.14 19.63
CA VAL A 82 -2.75 5.18 20.55
C VAL A 82 -2.43 5.82 21.90
N LEU A 83 -1.87 7.04 21.90
CA LEU A 83 -1.63 7.79 23.13
C LEU A 83 -2.95 8.08 23.89
N PHE A 84 -4.03 8.40 23.16
CA PHE A 84 -5.35 8.60 23.74
C PHE A 84 -5.92 7.31 24.35
N GLU A 85 -5.82 6.18 23.66
CA GLU A 85 -6.27 4.89 24.17
C GLU A 85 -5.50 4.47 25.42
N LEU A 86 -4.20 4.74 25.48
CA LEU A 86 -3.38 4.45 26.66
C LEU A 86 -3.75 5.30 27.85
N GLU A 87 -4.04 6.59 27.63
CA GLU A 87 -4.56 7.48 28.67
C GLU A 87 -5.92 6.99 29.20
N GLN A 88 -6.79 6.46 28.34
CA GLN A 88 -8.09 5.90 28.76
C GLN A 88 -7.95 4.55 29.50
N LYS A 89 -6.95 3.74 29.12
CA LYS A 89 -6.72 2.40 29.70
C LYS A 89 -5.91 2.43 31.00
N SER A 90 -5.16 3.49 31.27
CA SER A 90 -4.42 3.60 32.53
C SER A 90 -5.38 3.83 33.70
N GLN A 91 -5.57 2.80 34.53
CA GLN A 91 -6.39 2.89 35.76
C GLN A 91 -5.80 3.85 36.80
N ILE A 92 -4.53 4.20 36.63
CA ILE A 92 -3.87 5.28 37.35
C ILE A 92 -4.45 6.56 36.76
N ARG A 93 -5.46 7.18 37.41
CA ARG A 93 -5.82 8.57 37.12
C ARG A 93 -4.54 9.38 37.34
N PRO A 94 -3.81 9.80 36.29
CA PRO A 94 -2.63 10.58 36.54
C PRO A 94 -3.14 11.88 37.16
N GLN A 95 -2.56 12.30 38.28
CA GLN A 95 -2.86 13.63 38.83
C GLN A 95 -2.56 14.74 37.80
N VAL A 96 -1.74 14.40 36.80
CA VAL A 96 -1.35 15.22 35.68
C VAL A 96 -2.00 14.68 34.40
N ARG A 97 -2.97 15.41 33.85
CA ARG A 97 -3.50 15.12 32.52
C ARG A 97 -2.41 15.44 31.51
N LEU A 98 -1.97 14.45 30.74
CA LEU A 98 -0.87 14.62 29.79
C LEU A 98 -1.31 15.52 28.63
N ILE A 99 -0.65 16.65 28.49
CA ILE A 99 -0.76 17.52 27.33
C ILE A 99 -0.20 16.78 26.10
N ARG A 100 -0.96 16.73 25.00
CA ARG A 100 -0.63 15.95 23.79
C ARG A 100 0.63 16.49 23.10
N PRO A 101 1.44 15.63 22.44
CA PRO A 101 2.61 16.06 21.67
C PRO A 101 2.23 17.09 20.61
N ARG A 102 3.17 17.99 20.30
CA ARG A 102 3.03 19.01 19.27
C ARG A 102 3.66 18.52 17.97
N PHE A 103 3.00 18.82 16.85
CA PHE A 103 3.46 18.37 15.55
C PHE A 103 3.61 19.56 14.62
N SER A 104 4.76 19.69 13.98
CA SER A 104 4.96 20.64 12.88
C SER A 104 5.50 19.91 11.65
N CYS A 105 4.93 20.22 10.49
CA CYS A 105 5.35 19.64 9.22
C CYS A 105 5.75 20.75 8.25
N HIS A 106 6.98 20.68 7.75
CA HIS A 106 7.50 21.62 6.75
C HIS A 106 8.01 20.87 5.52
N LEU A 107 7.78 21.46 4.36
CA LEU A 107 8.29 20.97 3.08
C LEU A 107 9.24 21.99 2.48
N GLY A 108 10.42 21.53 2.06
CA GLY A 108 11.33 22.37 1.31
C GLY A 108 12.42 21.57 0.60
N GLU A 109 13.19 22.28 -0.23
CA GLU A 109 14.29 21.71 -0.99
C GLU A 109 15.57 21.68 -0.15
N ILE A 110 16.29 20.56 -0.21
CA ILE A 110 17.59 20.39 0.44
C ILE A 110 18.63 20.19 -0.66
N PRO A 111 19.69 21.01 -0.73
CA PRO A 111 20.80 20.79 -1.65
C PRO A 111 21.39 19.39 -1.46
N THR A 112 21.59 18.68 -2.56
CA THR A 112 22.17 17.33 -2.55
C THR A 112 23.56 17.37 -1.92
N GLY A 113 23.76 16.53 -0.90
CA GLY A 113 25.01 16.46 -0.13
C GLY A 113 25.06 17.36 1.10
N GLN A 114 24.06 18.24 1.33
CA GLN A 114 23.93 18.93 2.61
C GLN A 114 23.24 18.06 3.66
N PRO A 115 23.74 18.05 4.91
CA PRO A 115 23.03 17.44 6.03
C PRO A 115 21.66 18.11 6.19
N ILE A 116 20.62 17.29 6.28
CA ILE A 116 19.24 17.74 6.51
C ILE A 116 19.12 18.60 7.78
N LEU A 117 19.95 18.37 8.79
CA LEU A 117 19.98 19.13 10.04
C LEU A 117 20.41 20.58 9.91
N GLU A 118 21.25 20.88 8.92
CA GLU A 118 21.71 22.24 8.65
C GLU A 118 20.77 22.97 7.68
N SER A 119 19.79 22.25 7.12
CA SER A 119 18.86 22.82 6.15
C SER A 119 17.95 23.89 6.77
N SER A 120 17.59 24.87 5.96
CA SER A 120 16.55 25.84 6.32
C SER A 120 15.19 25.18 6.56
N VAL A 121 14.95 23.99 6.00
CA VAL A 121 13.73 23.19 6.15
C VAL A 121 13.56 22.73 7.61
N VAL A 122 14.59 22.15 8.22
CA VAL A 122 14.55 21.72 9.64
C VAL A 122 14.39 22.92 10.57
N ARG A 123 15.14 24.02 10.32
CA ARG A 123 15.00 25.24 11.12
C ARG A 123 13.60 25.83 11.08
N ARG A 124 12.94 25.82 9.92
CA ARG A 124 11.54 26.26 9.77
C ARG A 124 10.56 25.32 10.44
N ALA A 125 10.74 24.00 10.29
CA ALA A 125 9.92 23.01 10.99
C ALA A 125 9.99 23.20 12.52
N ASN A 126 11.18 23.41 13.06
CA ASN A 126 11.37 23.71 14.49
C ASN A 126 10.74 25.05 14.88
N ALA A 127 10.94 26.12 14.11
CA ALA A 127 10.29 27.41 14.41
C ALA A 127 8.75 27.29 14.43
N MET A 128 8.17 26.47 13.56
CA MET A 128 6.73 26.20 13.54
C MET A 128 6.25 25.40 14.75
N ILE A 129 7.12 24.59 15.38
CA ILE A 129 6.76 23.85 16.60
C ILE A 129 6.63 24.77 17.81
N GLU A 130 7.40 25.86 17.83
CA GLU A 130 7.31 26.90 18.86
C GLU A 130 5.99 27.67 18.77
N LEU A 131 5.42 27.77 17.56
CA LEU A 131 4.11 28.39 17.30
C LEU A 131 2.93 27.47 17.66
N ALA A 132 3.14 26.16 17.71
CA ALA A 132 2.10 25.18 17.96
C ALA A 132 1.66 25.17 19.44
N GLN A 133 0.35 25.27 19.69
CA GLN A 133 -0.20 24.88 20.98
C GLN A 133 -0.30 23.35 21.08
N SER A 134 -0.51 22.84 22.29
CA SER A 134 -0.63 21.39 22.47
C SER A 134 -1.79 20.79 21.67
N GLY A 135 -1.49 19.68 21.01
CA GLY A 135 -2.47 18.96 20.21
C GLY A 135 -2.76 19.62 18.87
N GLU A 136 -2.14 20.75 18.54
CA GLU A 136 -2.24 21.35 17.21
C GLU A 136 -1.28 20.68 16.22
N ILE A 137 -1.65 20.78 14.94
CA ILE A 137 -0.75 20.47 13.82
C ILE A 137 -0.52 21.76 13.06
N VAL A 138 0.75 22.15 12.95
CA VAL A 138 1.15 23.35 12.24
C VAL A 138 1.83 22.96 10.93
N VAL A 139 1.35 23.50 9.82
CA VAL A 139 1.90 23.24 8.49
C VAL A 139 2.24 24.52 7.75
N SER A 140 3.26 24.47 6.89
CA SER A 140 3.56 25.60 6.02
C SER A 140 2.56 25.65 4.88
N ARG A 141 2.47 26.81 4.22
CA ARG A 141 1.66 27.01 3.02
C ARG A 141 1.90 25.92 1.97
N THR A 142 3.17 25.60 1.72
CA THR A 142 3.55 24.56 0.76
C THR A 142 2.93 23.20 1.10
N VAL A 143 2.93 22.81 2.37
CA VAL A 143 2.34 21.54 2.83
C VAL A 143 0.81 21.62 2.79
N TYR A 144 0.22 22.74 3.21
CA TYR A 144 -1.22 22.99 3.16
C TYR A 144 -1.78 22.88 1.73
N ASP A 145 -1.08 23.44 0.74
CA ASP A 145 -1.47 23.37 -0.67
C ASP A 145 -1.42 21.94 -1.23
N MET A 146 -0.60 21.07 -0.64
CA MET A 146 -0.52 19.65 -0.99
C MET A 146 -1.60 18.79 -0.32
N LEU A 147 -2.43 19.37 0.55
CA LEU A 147 -3.46 18.67 1.33
C LEU A 147 -4.89 19.09 0.93
N PRO A 148 -5.27 19.06 -0.37
CA PRO A 148 -6.51 19.65 -0.85
C PRO A 148 -7.78 19.07 -0.19
N LYS A 149 -7.70 17.85 0.36
CA LYS A 149 -8.83 17.20 1.03
C LYS A 149 -8.99 17.60 2.50
N GLN A 150 -7.92 18.07 3.13
CA GLN A 150 -7.87 18.43 4.55
C GLN A 150 -7.81 19.95 4.76
N GLN A 151 -7.77 20.75 3.69
CA GLN A 151 -7.69 22.21 3.78
C GLN A 151 -8.80 22.83 4.64
N ALA A 152 -10.01 22.25 4.61
CA ALA A 152 -11.13 22.72 5.42
C ALA A 152 -10.93 22.53 6.94
N ASP A 153 -10.00 21.68 7.35
CA ASP A 153 -9.68 21.39 8.76
C ASP A 153 -8.59 22.31 9.33
N PHE A 154 -7.96 23.13 8.50
CA PHE A 154 -6.96 24.10 8.94
C PHE A 154 -7.54 25.53 8.92
N ALA A 155 -7.14 26.31 9.92
CA ALA A 155 -7.29 27.76 9.91
C ALA A 155 -5.95 28.39 9.49
N GLU A 156 -6.01 29.45 8.68
CA GLU A 156 -4.85 30.31 8.41
C GLU A 156 -4.46 31.00 9.72
N PHE A 157 -3.20 30.83 10.14
CA PHE A 157 -2.66 31.45 11.34
C PHE A 157 -1.82 32.69 11.00
N ASP A 158 -0.98 32.57 9.96
CA ASP A 158 -0.29 33.68 9.32
C ASP A 158 -0.20 33.45 7.80
N GLN A 159 0.45 34.37 7.08
CA GLN A 159 0.53 34.36 5.62
C GLN A 159 1.09 33.04 5.03
N ASP A 160 1.94 32.33 5.78
CA ASP A 160 2.63 31.13 5.32
C ASP A 160 2.41 29.90 6.22
N THR A 161 1.53 30.00 7.22
CA THR A 161 1.36 28.99 8.27
C THR A 161 -0.11 28.71 8.55
N PHE A 162 -0.45 27.43 8.62
CA PHE A 162 -1.80 26.92 8.81
C PHE A 162 -1.85 25.99 10.01
N VAL A 163 -2.91 26.09 10.80
CA VAL A 163 -3.05 25.35 12.05
C VAL A 163 -4.33 24.53 12.03
N MET A 164 -4.20 23.24 12.31
CA MET A 164 -5.32 22.34 12.55
C MET A 164 -5.47 22.12 14.05
N GLY A 165 -6.63 22.49 14.60
CA GLY A 165 -6.91 22.42 16.03
C GLY A 165 -6.97 20.98 16.57
N GLY A 166 -6.59 20.78 17.84
CA GLY A 166 -6.46 19.43 18.41
C GLY A 166 -7.72 18.62 18.66
N SER A 167 -8.90 19.15 18.33
CA SER A 167 -10.20 18.47 18.44
C SER A 167 -10.65 17.79 17.14
N THR A 168 -9.96 18.02 16.01
CA THR A 168 -10.27 17.31 14.78
C THR A 168 -9.73 15.89 14.85
N ASN A 169 -10.65 14.93 14.81
CA ASN A 169 -10.30 13.52 14.61
C ASN A 169 -9.78 13.37 13.18
N LEU A 170 -8.46 13.37 13.02
CA LEU A 170 -7.86 12.81 11.82
C LEU A 170 -8.30 11.36 11.73
N GLN A 171 -9.12 11.03 10.75
CA GLN A 171 -9.52 9.66 10.53
C GLN A 171 -8.26 8.85 10.21
N ILE A 172 -7.95 7.89 11.08
CA ILE A 172 -6.90 6.92 10.84
C ILE A 172 -7.31 6.08 9.64
N VAL A 173 -6.49 6.08 8.60
CA VAL A 173 -6.49 5.02 7.62
C VAL A 173 -5.69 3.86 8.23
N GLU A 174 -6.38 2.84 8.74
CA GLU A 174 -5.73 1.69 9.40
C GLU A 174 -5.01 0.82 8.35
N GLY A 175 -3.68 0.90 8.34
CA GLY A 175 -2.82 -0.14 7.81
C GLY A 175 -2.01 -0.74 8.95
N ARG A 176 -2.36 -1.95 9.42
CA ARG A 176 -1.53 -2.69 10.38
C ARG A 176 -0.63 -3.67 9.67
N TRP A 177 0.66 -3.38 9.72
CA TRP A 177 1.72 -4.38 9.73
C TRP A 177 1.73 -5.01 11.13
N ALA A 178 1.75 -6.34 11.18
CA ALA A 178 2.20 -7.06 12.36
C ALA A 178 3.38 -7.90 11.89
N ASP A 179 4.48 -7.86 12.64
CA ASP A 179 5.27 -9.07 12.77
C ASP A 179 5.77 -9.29 14.19
N ASN A 180 5.75 -10.58 14.51
CA ASN A 180 5.76 -11.20 15.82
C ASN A 180 7.18 -11.40 16.36
N ALA A 181 7.30 -11.56 17.67
CA ALA A 181 8.18 -12.56 18.27
C ALA A 181 7.69 -12.80 19.71
N ALA A 182 7.11 -13.98 19.97
CA ALA A 182 7.75 -15.05 20.76
C ALA A 182 7.56 -14.80 22.28
N GLU A 183 7.24 -15.73 23.16
CA GLU A 183 7.10 -17.18 23.16
C GLU A 183 6.61 -17.54 24.59
N HIS A 184 6.29 -18.81 24.85
CA HIS A 184 6.19 -19.44 26.19
C HIS A 184 4.93 -19.19 27.05
N TYR A 185 3.99 -20.13 26.95
CA TYR A 185 3.27 -20.64 28.13
C TYR A 185 4.21 -21.49 28.98
N PRO A 186 4.09 -21.41 30.32
CA PRO A 186 3.89 -22.66 31.04
C PRO A 186 2.74 -22.65 32.06
N GLN A 187 2.25 -23.87 32.21
CA GLN A 187 1.34 -24.49 33.14
C GLN A 187 1.08 -23.88 34.54
N LYS A 188 -0.19 -24.07 34.95
CA LYS A 188 -0.72 -24.45 36.28
C LYS A 188 -0.10 -23.80 37.53
N ILE A 189 -0.92 -22.97 38.18
CA ILE A 189 -0.82 -22.69 39.61
C ILE A 189 -1.62 -23.75 40.38
N GLN A 190 -0.90 -24.56 41.17
CA GLN A 190 -1.37 -25.14 42.41
C GLN A 190 -0.32 -24.80 43.48
N THR A 191 -0.71 -24.00 44.45
CA THR A 191 -0.09 -23.90 45.78
C THR A 191 -0.98 -24.69 46.77
N PRO A 192 -0.58 -24.98 48.03
CA PRO A 192 0.54 -24.38 48.78
C PRO A 192 1.33 -25.35 49.71
N ILE A 193 2.27 -24.75 50.45
CA ILE A 193 2.66 -25.06 51.85
C ILE A 193 4.02 -25.76 52.11
N ASP A 194 4.86 -24.95 52.76
CA ASP A 194 5.85 -25.19 53.82
C ASP A 194 7.18 -25.92 53.62
N SER A 195 8.23 -25.10 53.76
CA SER A 195 9.15 -25.07 54.92
C SER A 195 10.60 -25.51 54.73
N SER A 196 11.43 -24.73 55.42
CA SER A 196 12.72 -25.06 56.03
C SER A 196 13.98 -24.92 55.17
N ASP A 197 14.65 -23.79 55.43
CA ASP A 197 15.96 -23.70 56.08
C ASP A 197 17.28 -24.10 55.38
N GLN A 198 18.24 -23.23 55.70
CA GLN A 198 19.70 -23.42 55.81
C GLN A 198 20.62 -23.10 54.62
N ILE A 199 21.16 -21.87 54.69
CA ILE A 199 22.59 -21.55 54.89
C ILE A 199 23.60 -22.42 54.12
N SER A 200 24.31 -21.81 53.17
CA SER A 200 25.78 -21.84 53.18
C SER A 200 26.38 -20.71 52.35
N THR A 201 27.29 -19.99 52.99
CA THR A 201 28.23 -19.02 52.47
C THR A 201 29.25 -19.65 51.51
N ARG A 202 29.64 -18.94 50.46
CA ARG A 202 31.06 -18.80 50.08
C ARG A 202 31.29 -17.50 49.30
N LYS A 203 32.45 -16.94 49.63
CA LYS A 203 32.98 -15.60 49.41
C LYS A 203 34.13 -15.69 48.38
N ILE A 204 34.61 -14.52 47.93
CA ILE A 204 35.92 -14.23 47.27
C ILE A 204 35.87 -14.36 45.74
N SER A 205 36.38 -13.44 44.92
CA SER A 205 36.86 -12.04 45.03
C SER A 205 37.16 -11.56 43.59
N GLU A 206 37.18 -10.23 43.39
CA GLU A 206 38.17 -9.39 42.65
C GLU A 206 39.00 -10.09 41.53
N ASP A 207 39.18 -9.55 40.32
CA ASP A 207 39.93 -8.31 40.08
C ASP A 207 39.91 -7.93 38.57
N THR A 208 39.61 -6.66 38.32
CA THR A 208 40.32 -5.63 37.52
C THR A 208 41.36 -6.04 36.44
N ALA A 209 41.21 -5.53 35.21
CA ALA A 209 42.14 -4.56 34.57
C ALA A 209 41.96 -4.42 33.03
N ASP A 210 41.78 -3.16 32.60
CA ASP A 210 42.29 -2.43 31.43
C ASP A 210 42.86 -3.17 30.21
N MET A 211 42.47 -2.75 28.99
CA MET A 211 43.32 -1.95 28.09
C MET A 211 42.71 -1.73 26.69
N VAL A 212 42.73 -0.46 26.29
CA VAL A 212 43.13 0.08 24.97
C VAL A 212 42.16 0.09 23.77
N SER A 213 41.95 1.32 23.32
CA SER A 213 41.41 1.79 22.04
C SER A 213 42.32 1.48 20.85
N GLU A 214 41.74 1.24 19.67
CA GLU A 214 42.34 1.71 18.41
C GLU A 214 41.24 2.20 17.45
N ASP A 215 41.32 3.49 17.15
CA ASP A 215 40.68 4.17 16.03
C ASP A 215 41.26 3.66 14.69
N SER A 216 40.42 3.50 13.67
CA SER A 216 40.88 3.36 12.28
C SER A 216 40.24 4.42 11.38
N THR A 217 41.01 5.48 11.18
CA THR A 217 40.84 6.53 10.17
C THR A 217 41.06 5.96 8.76
N ILE A 218 40.10 6.12 7.86
CA ILE A 218 40.28 5.89 6.42
C ILE A 218 40.62 7.23 5.74
N VAL A 219 41.78 7.25 5.10
CA VAL A 219 42.33 8.35 4.30
C VAL A 219 41.74 8.29 2.89
N GLY A 220 41.03 9.35 2.47
CA GLY A 220 40.61 9.58 1.09
C GLY A 220 41.37 10.76 0.48
N LEU A 221 42.12 10.51 -0.60
CA LEU A 221 42.89 11.49 -1.37
C LEU A 221 41.96 12.49 -2.11
N PRO A 222 42.37 13.75 -2.29
CA PRO A 222 41.58 14.76 -3.01
C PRO A 222 41.80 14.68 -4.53
N PHE A 223 40.71 14.70 -5.29
CA PHE A 223 40.72 14.93 -6.74
C PHE A 223 40.73 16.43 -7.05
N THR A 224 41.69 16.86 -7.89
CA THR A 224 41.76 18.20 -8.47
C THR A 224 40.86 18.32 -9.70
N PRO A 225 40.12 19.43 -9.90
CA PRO A 225 39.41 19.70 -11.14
C PRO A 225 40.31 20.45 -12.14
N VAL A 226 40.44 19.91 -13.35
CA VAL A 226 41.06 20.59 -14.49
C VAL A 226 39.98 21.38 -15.24
N VAL A 227 40.21 22.68 -15.39
CA VAL A 227 39.44 23.62 -16.20
C VAL A 227 40.07 23.69 -17.59
N ILE A 228 39.31 23.47 -18.67
CA ILE A 228 39.61 24.00 -20.01
C ILE A 228 38.29 24.31 -20.72
N ASP A 229 38.20 25.51 -21.31
CA ASP A 229 37.14 25.96 -22.20
C ASP A 229 37.72 26.27 -23.60
N SER A 230 36.83 26.25 -24.59
CA SER A 230 36.87 26.82 -25.95
C SER A 230 37.50 26.05 -27.15
N THR A 231 36.58 25.69 -28.07
CA THR A 231 36.59 25.85 -29.55
C THR A 231 37.59 25.11 -30.47
N VAL A 232 37.13 23.99 -31.09
CA VAL A 232 37.02 23.56 -32.53
C VAL A 232 38.02 24.14 -33.59
N PRO A 233 38.45 23.46 -34.72
CA PRO A 233 38.13 22.14 -35.34
C PRO A 233 39.32 21.27 -35.85
N GLU A 234 38.96 20.07 -36.37
CA GLU A 234 39.58 19.26 -37.45
C GLU A 234 40.93 18.53 -37.24
N ASP A 235 40.90 17.23 -37.57
CA ASP A 235 42.00 16.27 -37.76
C ASP A 235 43.01 16.06 -36.63
N ALA A 236 42.67 15.13 -35.73
CA ALA A 236 43.65 14.39 -34.95
C ALA A 236 43.22 12.93 -34.76
N THR A 237 43.85 12.03 -35.51
CA THR A 237 43.84 10.59 -35.26
C THR A 237 44.53 10.31 -33.93
N ILE A 238 43.76 9.97 -32.89
CA ILE A 238 44.29 9.50 -31.60
C ILE A 238 44.15 7.98 -31.54
N VAL A 239 45.29 7.30 -31.61
CA VAL A 239 45.42 5.87 -31.31
C VAL A 239 45.35 5.71 -29.79
N GLY A 240 44.18 5.34 -29.26
CA GLY A 240 44.02 4.91 -27.88
C GLY A 240 44.41 3.44 -27.70
N PRO A 241 44.89 3.01 -26.51
CA PRO A 241 45.29 1.64 -26.27
C PRO A 241 44.06 0.72 -26.32
N THR A 242 44.09 -0.24 -27.24
CA THR A 242 43.15 -1.36 -27.31
C THR A 242 43.36 -2.26 -26.07
N ALA A 243 42.68 -1.94 -24.98
CA ALA A 243 42.47 -2.90 -23.91
C ALA A 243 41.34 -3.84 -24.33
N THR A 244 41.68 -4.90 -25.08
CA THR A 244 40.86 -6.10 -25.20
C THR A 244 40.76 -6.74 -23.82
N SER A 245 39.77 -6.32 -23.03
CA SER A 245 39.30 -7.07 -21.87
C SER A 245 38.56 -8.30 -22.37
N THR A 246 39.31 -9.37 -22.66
CA THR A 246 38.79 -10.73 -22.82
C THR A 246 38.52 -11.35 -21.45
N ASN A 247 37.72 -10.70 -20.61
CA ASN A 247 37.08 -11.39 -19.49
C ASN A 247 35.75 -11.94 -20.00
N SER A 248 35.84 -13.03 -20.76
CA SER A 248 34.74 -13.98 -20.95
C SER A 248 34.40 -14.50 -19.56
N THR A 249 33.49 -13.83 -18.86
CA THR A 249 32.75 -14.41 -17.74
C THR A 249 32.19 -15.72 -18.27
N ALA A 250 32.76 -16.84 -17.82
CA ALA A 250 32.28 -18.16 -18.16
C ALA A 250 30.80 -18.19 -17.80
N LYS A 251 29.93 -18.10 -18.81
CA LYS A 251 28.50 -18.31 -18.63
C LYS A 251 28.38 -19.74 -18.15
N GLU A 252 28.16 -19.92 -16.85
CA GLU A 252 27.79 -21.21 -16.29
C GLU A 252 26.65 -21.74 -17.16
N THR A 253 26.94 -22.80 -17.91
CA THR A 253 25.95 -23.40 -18.79
C THR A 253 24.97 -24.11 -17.89
N LEU A 254 23.72 -23.63 -17.82
CA LEU A 254 22.68 -24.32 -17.06
C LEU A 254 22.55 -25.74 -17.60
N SER A 255 22.84 -26.74 -16.77
CA SER A 255 22.58 -28.13 -17.11
C SER A 255 21.14 -28.49 -16.76
N SER A 256 20.48 -29.26 -17.62
CA SER A 256 19.09 -29.69 -17.39
C SER A 256 18.94 -30.43 -16.05
N TYR A 257 19.96 -31.18 -15.62
CA TYR A 257 19.96 -31.87 -14.33
C TYR A 257 19.86 -30.91 -13.14
N LYS A 258 20.62 -29.80 -13.15
CA LYS A 258 20.58 -28.80 -12.08
C LYS A 258 19.19 -28.14 -12.02
N VAL A 259 18.67 -27.70 -13.17
CA VAL A 259 17.33 -27.06 -13.24
C VAL A 259 16.22 -28.01 -12.79
N ILE A 260 16.27 -29.29 -13.14
CA ILE A 260 15.30 -30.30 -12.68
C ILE A 260 15.40 -30.50 -11.16
N SER A 261 16.61 -30.49 -10.59
CA SER A 261 16.82 -30.59 -9.14
C SER A 261 16.23 -29.38 -8.41
N ASP A 262 16.58 -28.18 -8.86
CA ASP A 262 16.12 -26.92 -8.26
C ASP A 262 14.60 -26.79 -8.35
N ALA A 263 13.99 -27.22 -9.47
CA ALA A 263 12.53 -27.26 -9.63
C ALA A 263 11.84 -28.18 -8.62
N LYS A 264 12.38 -29.37 -8.38
CA LYS A 264 11.83 -30.31 -7.39
C LYS A 264 11.97 -29.77 -5.96
N GLU A 265 13.08 -29.11 -5.66
CA GLU A 265 13.29 -28.47 -4.38
C GLU A 265 12.29 -27.32 -4.16
N ALA A 266 12.08 -26.48 -5.19
CA ALA A 266 11.11 -25.38 -5.14
C ALA A 266 9.68 -25.85 -4.88
N ILE A 267 9.22 -26.90 -5.57
CA ILE A 267 7.90 -27.50 -5.33
C ILE A 267 7.80 -28.04 -3.89
N SER A 268 8.87 -28.67 -3.39
CA SER A 268 8.90 -29.29 -2.06
C SER A 268 8.90 -28.26 -0.94
N SER A 269 9.59 -27.13 -1.12
CA SER A 269 9.66 -26.05 -0.13
C SER A 269 8.38 -25.22 -0.05
N LYS A 270 7.56 -25.23 -1.12
CA LYS A 270 6.39 -24.33 -1.30
C LYS A 270 6.75 -22.84 -1.26
N ASP A 271 8.02 -22.51 -1.49
CA ASP A 271 8.48 -21.12 -1.62
C ASP A 271 8.11 -20.62 -3.02
N ILE A 272 7.13 -19.72 -3.08
CA ILE A 272 6.61 -19.13 -4.33
C ILE A 272 7.71 -18.43 -5.12
N LYS A 273 8.62 -17.70 -4.44
CA LYS A 273 9.71 -17.00 -5.09
C LYS A 273 10.70 -17.98 -5.70
N PHE A 274 10.96 -19.10 -5.01
CA PHE A 274 11.81 -20.14 -5.55
C PHE A 274 11.16 -20.86 -6.74
N CYS A 275 9.85 -21.09 -6.69
CA CYS A 275 9.08 -21.64 -7.82
C CYS A 275 9.20 -20.77 -9.08
N TYR A 276 9.06 -19.45 -8.95
CA TYR A 276 9.24 -18.55 -10.11
C TYR A 276 10.66 -18.57 -10.67
N ARG A 277 11.69 -18.60 -9.83
CA ARG A 277 13.08 -18.71 -10.29
C ARG A 277 13.31 -20.00 -11.07
N ALA A 278 12.89 -21.13 -10.52
CA ALA A 278 12.99 -22.43 -11.19
C ALA A 278 12.20 -22.43 -12.52
N LEU A 279 11.01 -21.82 -12.57
CA LEU A 279 10.24 -21.68 -13.79
C LEU A 279 10.96 -20.84 -14.85
N ALA A 280 11.61 -19.73 -14.46
CA ALA A 280 12.38 -18.90 -15.37
C ALA A 280 13.59 -19.64 -15.95
N ASP A 281 14.28 -20.44 -15.14
CA ASP A 281 15.41 -21.28 -15.59
C ASP A 281 14.94 -22.36 -16.57
N ILE A 282 13.82 -23.03 -16.28
CA ILE A 282 13.19 -24.00 -17.20
C ILE A 282 12.85 -23.32 -18.54
N ASN A 283 12.21 -22.16 -18.50
CA ASN A 283 11.82 -21.42 -19.70
C ASN A 283 13.04 -21.01 -20.54
N THR A 284 14.13 -20.60 -19.89
CA THR A 284 15.40 -20.26 -20.55
C THR A 284 15.99 -21.47 -21.27
N LEU A 285 15.98 -22.66 -20.65
CA LEU A 285 16.44 -23.90 -21.28
C LEU A 285 15.56 -24.31 -22.47
N MET A 286 14.24 -24.17 -22.36
CA MET A 286 13.30 -24.56 -23.41
C MET A 286 13.40 -23.68 -24.67
N GLN A 287 13.74 -22.39 -24.52
CA GLN A 287 13.92 -21.48 -25.66
C GLN A 287 15.04 -21.93 -26.63
N GLY A 288 15.99 -22.75 -26.17
CA GLY A 288 17.08 -23.30 -26.99
C GLY A 288 16.67 -24.39 -28.00
N ASN A 289 15.38 -24.77 -28.07
CA ASN A 289 14.83 -25.89 -28.86
C ASN A 289 15.35 -27.30 -28.53
N GLU A 290 16.58 -27.45 -28.03
CA GLU A 290 17.21 -28.74 -27.69
C GLU A 290 16.46 -29.52 -26.60
N HIS A 291 15.74 -28.81 -25.72
CA HIS A 291 15.08 -29.40 -24.55
C HIS A 291 13.55 -29.45 -24.65
N ASN A 292 12.93 -29.04 -25.77
CA ASN A 292 11.47 -29.03 -25.89
C ASN A 292 10.85 -30.44 -25.82
N ALA A 293 11.60 -31.47 -26.22
CA ALA A 293 11.17 -32.87 -26.15
C ALA A 293 11.53 -33.56 -24.81
N ASP A 294 12.16 -32.85 -23.85
CA ASP A 294 12.50 -33.44 -22.55
C ASP A 294 11.24 -33.59 -21.69
N ALA A 295 10.75 -34.83 -21.58
CA ALA A 295 9.55 -35.16 -20.82
C ALA A 295 9.70 -34.85 -19.32
N THR A 296 10.92 -34.92 -18.77
CA THR A 296 11.16 -34.64 -17.34
C THR A 296 11.10 -33.15 -17.07
N LEU A 297 11.72 -32.35 -17.93
CA LEU A 297 11.69 -30.89 -17.83
C LEU A 297 10.27 -30.34 -18.00
N ASN A 298 9.53 -30.86 -18.99
CA ASN A 298 8.12 -30.52 -19.21
C ASN A 298 7.25 -30.88 -17.99
N LYS A 299 7.49 -32.04 -17.37
CA LYS A 299 6.77 -32.43 -16.15
C LYS A 299 7.08 -31.47 -15.00
N CYS A 300 8.34 -31.15 -14.74
CA CYS A 300 8.73 -30.18 -13.71
C CYS A 300 8.09 -28.80 -13.95
N ARG A 301 8.02 -28.36 -15.20
CA ARG A 301 7.31 -27.13 -15.56
C ARG A 301 5.84 -27.18 -15.17
N THR A 302 5.13 -28.23 -15.59
CA THR A 302 3.70 -28.41 -15.25
C THR A 302 3.50 -28.47 -13.74
N ASP A 303 4.34 -29.20 -13.00
CA ASP A 303 4.24 -29.32 -11.55
C ASP A 303 4.45 -27.96 -10.84
N ILE A 304 5.41 -27.13 -11.31
CA ILE A 304 5.59 -25.75 -10.80
C ILE A 304 4.39 -24.88 -11.17
N GLU A 305 3.93 -24.94 -12.42
CA GLU A 305 2.78 -24.15 -12.86
C GLU A 305 1.53 -24.49 -12.03
N ASP A 306 1.32 -25.76 -11.71
CA ASP A 306 0.24 -26.22 -10.84
C ASP A 306 0.41 -25.76 -9.39
N ALA A 307 1.63 -25.74 -8.86
CA ALA A 307 1.92 -25.21 -7.52
C ALA A 307 1.68 -23.70 -7.40
N LEU A 308 1.82 -22.95 -8.49
CA LEU A 308 1.62 -21.50 -8.54
C LEU A 308 0.16 -21.11 -8.81
N LYS A 309 -0.69 -21.98 -9.37
CA LYS A 309 -2.07 -21.62 -9.70
C LYS A 309 -2.91 -21.39 -8.45
N PHE A 310 -3.74 -20.35 -8.49
CA PHE A 310 -4.88 -20.20 -7.58
C PHE A 310 -6.18 -20.03 -8.35
N SER A 311 -7.29 -20.41 -7.72
CA SER A 311 -8.64 -20.33 -8.26
C SER A 311 -9.49 -19.30 -7.52
N GLY A 312 -10.62 -18.91 -8.12
CA GLY A 312 -11.55 -17.95 -7.54
C GLY A 312 -11.41 -16.56 -8.16
N ASP A 313 -12.06 -15.58 -7.56
CA ASP A 313 -11.92 -14.18 -7.97
C ASP A 313 -10.60 -13.62 -7.39
N ALA A 314 -9.95 -12.76 -8.15
CA ALA A 314 -8.68 -12.14 -7.77
C ALA A 314 -8.89 -10.72 -7.23
N VAL A 315 -7.93 -10.23 -6.46
CA VAL A 315 -7.86 -8.85 -6.02
C VAL A 315 -6.52 -8.29 -6.45
N TYR A 316 -6.53 -7.10 -7.04
CA TYR A 316 -5.31 -6.36 -7.33
C TYR A 316 -5.40 -4.93 -6.83
N PHE A 317 -4.25 -4.33 -6.53
CA PHE A 317 -4.16 -2.98 -5.98
C PHE A 317 -3.61 -2.02 -7.03
N ILE A 318 -4.32 -0.91 -7.25
CA ILE A 318 -3.82 0.25 -8.00
C ILE A 318 -3.96 1.45 -7.09
N GLN A 319 -2.85 2.16 -6.83
CA GLN A 319 -2.84 3.34 -5.96
C GLN A 319 -3.48 3.06 -4.58
N ASN A 320 -3.12 1.91 -3.98
CA ASN A 320 -3.68 1.41 -2.71
C ASN A 320 -5.20 1.19 -2.70
N ARG A 321 -5.85 1.15 -3.86
CA ARG A 321 -7.28 0.88 -3.98
C ARG A 321 -7.51 -0.57 -4.47
N PRO A 322 -8.28 -1.40 -3.74
CA PRO A 322 -8.54 -2.77 -4.14
C PRO A 322 -9.49 -2.85 -5.34
N HIS A 323 -9.16 -3.69 -6.30
CA HIS A 323 -9.96 -4.02 -7.46
C HIS A 323 -10.24 -5.52 -7.48
N PHE A 324 -11.50 -5.90 -7.34
CA PHE A 324 -11.96 -7.29 -7.37
C PHE A 324 -12.19 -7.71 -8.81
N LEU A 325 -11.35 -8.59 -9.33
CA LEU A 325 -11.39 -9.11 -10.68
C LEU A 325 -12.12 -10.45 -10.74
N ARG A 326 -13.29 -10.45 -11.36
CA ARG A 326 -14.02 -11.65 -11.73
C ARG A 326 -13.83 -11.98 -13.21
N LEU A 327 -13.25 -13.15 -13.47
CA LEU A 327 -13.15 -13.72 -14.82
C LEU A 327 -14.34 -14.67 -15.08
N GLY A 328 -15.54 -14.10 -15.05
CA GLY A 328 -16.81 -14.80 -15.25
C GLY A 328 -17.78 -13.99 -16.09
N SER A 329 -18.96 -14.55 -16.38
CA SER A 329 -19.96 -13.87 -17.21
C SER A 329 -20.91 -12.98 -16.42
N ALA A 330 -21.00 -13.09 -15.09
CA ALA A 330 -21.93 -12.29 -14.30
C ALA A 330 -21.40 -11.95 -12.90
N ILE A 331 -21.85 -10.80 -12.39
CA ILE A 331 -21.70 -10.39 -11.00
C ILE A 331 -23.01 -9.81 -10.49
N GLU A 332 -23.38 -10.16 -9.26
CA GLU A 332 -24.60 -9.64 -8.64
C GLU A 332 -24.27 -8.52 -7.66
N LEU A 333 -25.21 -7.59 -7.51
CA LEU A 333 -25.20 -6.58 -6.47
C LEU A 333 -26.34 -6.89 -5.52
N GLY A 334 -26.09 -6.72 -4.23
CA GLY A 334 -27.15 -6.72 -3.23
C GLY A 334 -26.62 -6.58 -1.81
N ARG A 335 -27.57 -6.44 -0.88
CA ARG A 335 -27.24 -6.43 0.54
C ARG A 335 -26.65 -7.77 0.96
N ARG A 336 -25.57 -7.67 1.74
CA ARG A 336 -24.68 -8.78 2.10
C ARG A 336 -25.43 -10.05 2.51
N ALA A 337 -24.99 -11.18 1.95
CA ALA A 337 -25.38 -12.53 2.35
C ALA A 337 -24.08 -13.29 2.68
N PRO A 338 -24.02 -14.04 3.80
CA PRO A 338 -22.76 -14.60 4.31
C PRO A 338 -22.11 -15.70 3.45
N LYS A 339 -22.70 -16.08 2.31
CA LYS A 339 -22.31 -17.27 1.54
C LYS A 339 -21.70 -17.00 0.17
N ARG A 340 -21.64 -15.74 -0.29
CA ARG A 340 -21.20 -15.39 -1.64
C ARG A 340 -20.34 -14.14 -1.60
N LEU A 341 -19.09 -14.28 -1.14
CA LEU A 341 -18.15 -13.16 -0.97
C LEU A 341 -17.77 -12.52 -2.30
N GLU A 342 -17.93 -13.29 -3.37
CA GLU A 342 -17.50 -12.96 -4.71
C GLU A 342 -18.29 -11.79 -5.32
N ASP A 343 -19.53 -11.53 -4.88
CA ASP A 343 -20.41 -10.51 -5.45
C ASP A 343 -20.26 -9.10 -4.85
N ILE A 344 -20.91 -8.10 -5.47
CA ILE A 344 -20.93 -6.72 -4.98
C ILE A 344 -21.86 -6.64 -3.76
N HIS A 345 -21.26 -6.52 -2.59
CA HIS A 345 -21.99 -6.32 -1.34
C HIS A 345 -22.11 -4.84 -1.00
N VAL A 346 -23.29 -4.47 -0.51
CA VAL A 346 -23.55 -3.13 0.01
C VAL A 346 -24.26 -3.21 1.35
N GLY A 347 -23.83 -2.42 2.33
CA GLY A 347 -24.48 -2.32 3.64
C GLY A 347 -25.65 -1.34 3.68
N CYS A 348 -26.17 -0.94 2.52
CA CYS A 348 -27.35 -0.09 2.41
C CYS A 348 -28.64 -0.88 2.61
N ARG A 349 -29.42 -0.55 3.65
CA ARG A 349 -30.69 -1.20 4.01
C ARG A 349 -31.78 -1.02 2.95
N LEU A 350 -31.69 0.03 2.14
CA LEU A 350 -32.61 0.27 1.03
C LEU A 350 -32.33 -0.65 -0.16
N VAL A 351 -31.17 -1.32 -0.19
CA VAL A 351 -30.82 -2.27 -1.24
C VAL A 351 -31.32 -3.66 -0.84
N SER A 352 -31.96 -4.34 -1.79
CA SER A 352 -32.48 -5.70 -1.60
C SER A 352 -31.32 -6.68 -1.41
N LYS A 353 -31.59 -7.83 -0.79
CA LYS A 353 -30.58 -8.88 -0.59
C LYS A 353 -30.00 -9.37 -1.91
N LEU A 354 -28.78 -9.90 -1.86
CA LEU A 354 -28.16 -10.60 -2.98
C LEU A 354 -29.11 -11.67 -3.58
N GLY A 355 -29.11 -11.82 -4.90
CA GLY A 355 -30.06 -12.66 -5.65
C GLY A 355 -31.45 -12.03 -5.87
N ARG A 356 -31.70 -10.80 -5.37
CA ARG A 356 -32.97 -10.07 -5.61
C ARG A 356 -32.80 -8.64 -6.11
N GLN A 357 -31.60 -8.07 -5.99
CA GLN A 357 -31.39 -6.67 -6.36
C GLN A 357 -31.04 -6.52 -7.85
N THR A 358 -29.76 -6.66 -8.21
CA THR A 358 -29.29 -6.36 -9.57
C THR A 358 -28.27 -7.40 -10.01
N ARG A 359 -28.31 -7.78 -11.28
CA ARG A 359 -27.30 -8.62 -11.94
C ARG A 359 -26.68 -7.86 -13.09
N PHE A 360 -25.35 -7.82 -13.11
CA PHE A 360 -24.54 -7.42 -14.24
C PHE A 360 -24.11 -8.67 -14.97
N GLU A 361 -24.28 -8.72 -16.29
CA GLU A 361 -23.96 -9.89 -17.09
C GLU A 361 -23.31 -9.46 -18.40
N TYR A 362 -22.33 -10.23 -18.87
CA TYR A 362 -21.80 -10.13 -20.22
C TYR A 362 -22.42 -11.23 -21.08
N LYS A 363 -23.20 -10.82 -22.08
CA LYS A 363 -23.92 -11.72 -22.97
C LYS A 363 -24.06 -11.08 -24.35
N ASP A 364 -23.98 -11.89 -25.40
CA ASP A 364 -24.09 -11.44 -26.78
C ASP A 364 -23.09 -10.31 -27.13
N ASN A 365 -21.88 -10.40 -26.57
CA ASN A 365 -20.80 -9.40 -26.64
C ASN A 365 -21.14 -8.01 -26.04
N GLU A 366 -22.12 -7.96 -25.14
CA GLU A 366 -22.57 -6.72 -24.51
C GLU A 366 -22.68 -6.87 -23.00
N PHE A 367 -22.43 -5.79 -22.26
CA PHE A 367 -22.70 -5.73 -20.83
C PHE A 367 -24.15 -5.30 -20.59
N GLN A 368 -24.88 -6.08 -19.80
CA GLN A 368 -26.29 -5.90 -19.56
C GLN A 368 -26.57 -5.82 -18.05
N VAL A 369 -27.60 -5.07 -17.66
CA VAL A 369 -28.09 -4.99 -16.29
C VAL A 369 -29.52 -5.51 -16.21
N THR A 370 -29.80 -6.36 -15.23
CA THR A 370 -31.15 -6.89 -14.97
C THR A 370 -31.54 -6.63 -13.52
N ASP A 371 -32.76 -6.16 -13.29
CA ASP A 371 -33.37 -6.12 -11.95
C ASP A 371 -33.94 -7.49 -11.59
N LEU A 372 -33.54 -8.04 -10.44
CA LEU A 372 -33.91 -9.39 -10.00
C LEU A 372 -35.15 -9.44 -9.11
N GLY A 373 -36.06 -8.47 -9.25
CA GLY A 373 -37.28 -8.39 -8.43
C GLY A 373 -37.03 -7.63 -7.14
N SER A 374 -36.32 -6.51 -7.24
CA SER A 374 -35.91 -5.74 -6.08
C SER A 374 -37.06 -4.95 -5.48
N THR A 375 -37.06 -4.76 -4.15
CA THR A 375 -38.13 -4.02 -3.46
C THR A 375 -38.20 -2.55 -3.89
N ASN A 376 -37.02 -1.95 -4.15
CA ASN A 376 -36.86 -0.52 -4.38
C ASN A 376 -36.41 -0.19 -5.81
N GLY A 377 -36.42 -1.17 -6.71
CA GLY A 377 -36.03 -1.04 -8.10
C GLY A 377 -34.53 -0.94 -8.33
N THR A 378 -34.16 -1.16 -9.59
CA THR A 378 -32.88 -0.82 -10.20
C THR A 378 -33.16 0.18 -11.31
N PHE A 379 -32.39 1.26 -11.39
CA PHE A 379 -32.53 2.27 -12.44
C PHE A 379 -31.22 2.44 -13.18
N LEU A 380 -31.26 2.41 -14.52
CA LEU A 380 -30.16 2.72 -15.40
C LEU A 380 -30.34 4.14 -15.94
N ASN A 381 -29.40 5.05 -15.67
CA ASN A 381 -29.46 6.45 -16.11
C ASN A 381 -30.81 7.11 -15.77
N SER A 382 -31.28 6.91 -14.53
CA SER A 382 -32.60 7.34 -14.01
C SER A 382 -33.84 6.67 -14.61
N THR A 383 -33.70 5.77 -15.58
CA THR A 383 -34.79 4.98 -16.14
C THR A 383 -34.91 3.65 -15.39
N GLN A 384 -36.11 3.30 -14.94
CA GLN A 384 -36.32 2.05 -14.22
C GLN A 384 -36.09 0.85 -15.13
N VAL A 385 -35.27 -0.11 -14.68
CA VAL A 385 -35.13 -1.42 -15.30
C VAL A 385 -36.33 -2.25 -14.87
N THR A 386 -37.09 -2.78 -15.84
CA THR A 386 -38.23 -3.66 -15.53
C THR A 386 -37.69 -4.98 -14.99
N SER A 387 -38.24 -5.47 -13.88
CA SER A 387 -37.80 -6.72 -13.27
C SER A 387 -37.85 -7.89 -14.27
N GLY A 388 -36.76 -8.66 -14.33
CA GLY A 388 -36.58 -9.78 -15.25
C GLY A 388 -36.18 -9.37 -16.69
N ASN A 389 -36.26 -8.09 -17.04
CA ASN A 389 -35.80 -7.57 -18.33
C ASN A 389 -34.40 -6.97 -18.18
N TRP A 390 -33.58 -7.17 -19.19
CA TRP A 390 -32.24 -6.61 -19.25
C TRP A 390 -32.24 -5.25 -19.97
N GLN A 391 -31.25 -4.42 -19.66
CA GLN A 391 -30.92 -3.20 -20.40
C GLN A 391 -29.42 -3.12 -20.66
N LEU A 392 -29.03 -2.57 -21.80
CA LEU A 392 -27.64 -2.40 -22.21
C LEU A 392 -26.92 -1.36 -21.34
N ILE A 393 -25.75 -1.70 -20.82
CA ILE A 393 -24.87 -0.78 -20.08
C ILE A 393 -23.93 -0.11 -21.07
N GLN A 394 -24.12 1.18 -21.28
CA GLN A 394 -23.20 2.01 -22.07
C GLN A 394 -22.04 2.53 -21.21
N ASN A 395 -20.93 2.92 -21.84
CA ASN A 395 -19.81 3.53 -21.13
C ASN A 395 -20.25 4.79 -20.36
N GLY A 396 -19.91 4.88 -19.08
CA GLY A 396 -20.30 6.00 -18.21
C GLY A 396 -21.73 5.90 -17.66
N ALA A 397 -22.42 4.77 -17.87
CA ALA A 397 -23.74 4.53 -17.29
C ALA A 397 -23.75 4.61 -15.76
N LYS A 398 -24.90 4.97 -15.20
CA LYS A 398 -25.15 5.02 -13.77
C LYS A 398 -26.25 4.06 -13.37
N ILE A 399 -25.97 3.19 -12.41
CA ILE A 399 -26.96 2.30 -11.79
C ILE A 399 -27.36 2.89 -10.44
N HIS A 400 -28.66 3.16 -10.27
CA HIS A 400 -29.21 3.58 -8.99
C HIS A 400 -29.99 2.44 -8.35
N THR A 401 -29.75 2.20 -7.07
CA THR A 401 -30.47 1.22 -6.25
C THR A 401 -30.98 1.85 -4.96
N GLY A 402 -31.97 1.20 -4.32
CA GLY A 402 -32.59 1.73 -3.10
C GLY A 402 -33.50 2.94 -3.33
N GLY A 403 -34.15 3.00 -4.49
CA GLY A 403 -35.11 4.03 -4.88
C GLY A 403 -36.54 3.74 -4.42
N GLY A 404 -37.51 4.12 -5.25
CA GLY A 404 -38.93 3.79 -5.06
C GLY A 404 -39.60 3.41 -6.38
N LEU A 405 -40.53 2.45 -6.35
CA LEU A 405 -41.22 1.94 -7.54
C LEU A 405 -42.49 2.74 -7.89
N LYS A 406 -43.13 3.41 -6.92
CA LYS A 406 -44.40 4.12 -7.08
C LYS A 406 -44.42 5.44 -6.27
N PRO A 407 -44.24 6.61 -6.91
CA PRO A 407 -43.80 6.77 -8.30
C PRO A 407 -42.35 6.28 -8.49
N PRO A 408 -41.94 5.90 -9.71
CA PRO A 408 -40.56 5.55 -10.01
C PRO A 408 -39.61 6.69 -9.65
N LYS A 409 -38.68 6.43 -8.73
CA LYS A 409 -37.69 7.39 -8.27
C LYS A 409 -36.34 6.69 -8.08
N PRO A 410 -35.28 7.12 -8.77
CA PRO A 410 -33.94 6.59 -8.57
C PRO A 410 -33.47 6.73 -7.12
N GLY A 411 -32.76 5.71 -6.62
CA GLY A 411 -32.18 5.73 -5.29
C GLY A 411 -30.87 6.52 -5.21
N LEU A 412 -30.42 6.74 -3.97
CA LEU A 412 -29.17 7.45 -3.67
C LEU A 412 -27.95 6.52 -3.67
N CYS A 413 -28.15 5.19 -3.71
CA CYS A 413 -27.04 4.26 -3.86
C CYS A 413 -26.68 4.15 -5.35
N VAL A 414 -25.68 4.92 -5.77
CA VAL A 414 -25.30 5.08 -7.18
C VAL A 414 -23.98 4.37 -7.47
N LEU A 415 -23.98 3.52 -8.49
CA LEU A 415 -22.78 2.89 -9.05
C LEU A 415 -22.49 3.51 -10.41
N ALA A 416 -21.23 3.90 -10.65
CA ALA A 416 -20.71 4.19 -11.96
C ALA A 416 -20.28 2.91 -12.66
N CYS A 417 -20.58 2.85 -13.95
CA CYS A 417 -20.21 1.76 -14.83
C CYS A 417 -19.32 2.30 -15.95
N THR A 418 -18.08 1.85 -15.99
CA THR A 418 -17.12 2.17 -17.06
C THR A 418 -16.86 0.90 -17.86
N THR A 419 -17.12 0.96 -19.16
CA THR A 419 -16.87 -0.19 -20.05
C THR A 419 -15.56 0.01 -20.77
N VAL A 420 -14.72 -1.03 -20.78
CA VAL A 420 -13.55 -1.14 -21.64
C VAL A 420 -13.93 -2.04 -22.80
N SER A 421 -13.92 -1.49 -24.02
CA SER A 421 -14.18 -2.24 -25.26
C SER A 421 -12.89 -2.80 -25.83
N GLY A 422 -12.98 -3.90 -26.58
CA GLY A 422 -11.85 -4.54 -27.25
C GLY A 422 -11.97 -6.07 -27.20
N GLU A 423 -10.90 -6.76 -27.55
CA GLU A 423 -10.82 -8.23 -27.47
C GLU A 423 -11.08 -8.73 -26.04
N TYR A 424 -10.57 -7.99 -25.05
CA TYR A 424 -10.76 -8.26 -23.62
C TYR A 424 -11.70 -7.22 -23.01
N SER A 425 -12.98 -7.32 -23.38
CA SER A 425 -14.01 -6.43 -22.86
C SER A 425 -14.16 -6.59 -21.34
N ALA A 426 -14.30 -5.47 -20.63
CA ALA A 426 -14.45 -5.45 -19.18
C ALA A 426 -15.45 -4.37 -18.73
N LEU A 427 -16.15 -4.64 -17.63
CA LEU A 427 -17.02 -3.69 -16.94
C LEU A 427 -16.44 -3.39 -15.56
N VAL A 428 -16.11 -2.12 -15.33
CA VAL A 428 -15.69 -1.62 -14.02
C VAL A 428 -16.88 -0.98 -13.34
N VAL A 429 -17.16 -1.41 -12.12
CA VAL A 429 -18.25 -0.91 -11.28
C VAL A 429 -17.66 -0.31 -10.00
N GLU A 430 -18.06 0.93 -9.67
CA GLU A 430 -17.65 1.60 -8.43
C GLU A 430 -18.78 2.46 -7.86
N PHE A 431 -18.86 2.62 -6.54
CA PHE A 431 -19.85 3.52 -5.94
C PHE A 431 -19.44 5.00 -6.09
N GLN A 432 -20.38 5.86 -6.49
CA GLN A 432 -20.17 7.31 -6.63
C GLN A 432 -20.61 8.08 -5.37
N THR A 433 -19.89 7.90 -4.26
CA THR A 433 -20.19 8.60 -2.99
C THR A 433 -19.67 10.04 -2.97
N SER A 434 -18.59 10.33 -3.68
CA SER A 434 -17.97 11.67 -3.75
C SER A 434 -18.83 12.74 -4.43
N LEU A 435 -19.83 12.34 -5.22
CA LEU A 435 -20.73 13.25 -5.93
C LEU A 435 -22.03 13.53 -5.16
N MET A 436 -22.18 12.97 -3.96
CA MET A 436 -23.37 13.19 -3.14
C MET A 436 -23.33 14.58 -2.50
N ARG A 437 -24.45 15.30 -2.58
CA ARG A 437 -24.60 16.57 -1.87
C ARG A 437 -24.76 16.32 -0.36
N PRO A 438 -24.41 17.28 0.51
CA PRO A 438 -24.59 17.13 1.96
C PRO A 438 -25.99 16.68 2.39
N ALA A 439 -27.04 17.22 1.76
CA ALA A 439 -28.43 16.83 2.05
C ALA A 439 -28.75 15.37 1.64
N ASP A 440 -28.13 14.87 0.57
CA ASP A 440 -28.29 13.48 0.13
C ASP A 440 -27.55 12.52 1.08
N LEU A 441 -26.36 12.92 1.56
CA LEU A 441 -25.58 12.19 2.57
C LEU A 441 -26.34 12.06 3.90
N GLU A 442 -26.88 13.17 4.41
CA GLU A 442 -27.69 13.17 5.64
C GLU A 442 -28.86 12.20 5.55
N LYS A 443 -29.53 12.16 4.39
CA LYS A 443 -30.67 11.27 4.14
C LYS A 443 -30.28 9.80 4.03
N ILE A 444 -29.18 9.47 3.37
CA ILE A 444 -28.80 8.08 3.09
C ILE A 444 -27.99 7.44 4.22
N SER A 445 -27.22 8.23 4.99
CA SER A 445 -26.31 7.73 6.02
C SER A 445 -26.97 6.81 7.07
N PRO A 446 -28.21 7.04 7.56
CA PRO A 446 -28.83 6.13 8.53
C PRO A 446 -29.17 4.76 7.92
N ASN A 447 -29.29 4.71 6.59
CA ASN A 447 -29.58 3.50 5.84
C ASN A 447 -28.31 2.83 5.31
N TRP A 448 -27.20 3.56 5.20
CA TRP A 448 -25.95 3.08 4.60
C TRP A 448 -24.73 3.39 5.48
N PRO A 449 -24.63 2.77 6.67
CA PRO A 449 -23.57 3.08 7.64
C PRO A 449 -22.16 2.69 7.13
N THR A 450 -22.07 1.72 6.21
CA THR A 450 -20.81 1.23 5.62
C THR A 450 -20.43 1.93 4.33
N MET A 451 -21.07 3.05 3.98
CA MET A 451 -20.87 3.73 2.69
C MET A 451 -19.40 4.03 2.38
N HIS A 452 -18.61 4.42 3.38
CA HIS A 452 -17.17 4.67 3.21
C HIS A 452 -16.43 3.39 2.80
N LEU A 453 -16.66 2.27 3.50
CA LEU A 453 -16.06 0.96 3.19
C LEU A 453 -16.55 0.42 1.84
N ASP A 454 -17.85 0.53 1.56
CA ASP A 454 -18.43 0.01 0.32
C ASP A 454 -17.91 0.79 -0.90
N SER A 455 -17.53 2.06 -0.74
CA SER A 455 -17.01 2.90 -1.84
C SER A 455 -15.52 2.75 -2.12
N GLU A 456 -14.77 2.15 -1.19
CA GLU A 456 -13.34 1.93 -1.33
C GLU A 456 -12.98 0.98 -2.49
N PRO A 457 -13.60 -0.21 -2.64
CA PRO A 457 -13.24 -1.12 -3.71
C PRO A 457 -13.83 -0.73 -5.07
N ARG A 458 -13.26 -1.33 -6.11
CA ARG A 458 -13.86 -1.44 -7.44
C ARG A 458 -14.10 -2.90 -7.79
N TRP A 459 -15.15 -3.18 -8.55
CA TRP A 459 -15.41 -4.52 -9.08
C TRP A 459 -15.23 -4.52 -10.59
N VAL A 460 -14.60 -5.57 -11.09
CA VAL A 460 -14.28 -5.73 -12.51
C VAL A 460 -14.88 -7.06 -12.96
N LEU A 461 -15.85 -7.00 -13.86
CA LEU A 461 -16.36 -8.15 -14.59
C LEU A 461 -15.66 -8.23 -15.95
N ALA A 462 -14.82 -9.24 -16.15
CA ALA A 462 -14.00 -9.39 -17.34
C ALA A 462 -14.07 -10.85 -17.86
N PRO A 463 -15.05 -11.19 -18.72
CA PRO A 463 -15.36 -12.58 -19.11
C PRO A 463 -14.18 -13.38 -19.69
N SER A 464 -13.24 -12.72 -20.37
CA SER A 464 -12.15 -13.39 -21.10
C SER A 464 -10.75 -13.08 -20.56
N GLY A 465 -10.61 -12.11 -19.67
CA GLY A 465 -9.32 -11.57 -19.23
C GLY A 465 -9.25 -10.05 -19.30
N ILE A 466 -8.08 -9.49 -19.02
CA ILE A 466 -7.82 -8.04 -19.02
C ILE A 466 -6.49 -7.72 -19.70
N LEU A 467 -6.40 -6.52 -20.28
CA LEU A 467 -5.16 -5.98 -20.84
C LEU A 467 -4.51 -4.98 -19.88
N ILE A 468 -3.18 -4.92 -19.91
CA ILE A 468 -2.33 -4.02 -19.14
C ILE A 468 -1.46 -3.24 -20.13
N GLY A 469 -1.43 -1.91 -20.02
CA GLY A 469 -0.70 -1.06 -20.98
C GLY A 469 -1.19 0.38 -20.98
N SER A 470 -0.82 1.15 -22.00
CA SER A 470 -1.27 2.54 -22.19
C SER A 470 -2.35 2.71 -23.25
N SER A 471 -2.74 1.62 -23.94
CA SER A 471 -3.89 1.60 -24.86
C SER A 471 -5.21 1.93 -24.13
N PRO A 472 -6.20 2.56 -24.77
CA PRO A 472 -7.55 2.73 -24.23
C PRO A 472 -8.20 1.41 -23.77
N GLU A 473 -7.90 0.30 -24.46
CA GLU A 473 -8.43 -1.05 -24.18
C GLU A 473 -7.79 -1.71 -22.94
N CYS A 474 -6.72 -1.12 -22.39
CA CYS A 474 -6.08 -1.63 -21.19
C CYS A 474 -6.87 -1.23 -19.94
N LEU A 475 -7.20 -2.20 -19.09
CA LEU A 475 -7.86 -1.94 -17.82
C LEU A 475 -6.85 -1.36 -16.81
N ILE A 476 -5.68 -1.99 -16.70
CA ILE A 476 -4.60 -1.53 -15.82
C ILE A 476 -3.69 -0.63 -16.65
N LYS A 477 -3.66 0.66 -16.30
CA LYS A 477 -2.82 1.63 -16.98
C LYS A 477 -1.40 1.57 -16.44
N VAL A 478 -0.45 1.23 -17.30
CA VAL A 478 0.99 1.30 -17.01
C VAL A 478 1.66 2.20 -18.05
N PRO A 479 2.71 2.95 -17.68
CA PRO A 479 3.46 3.74 -18.63
C PRO A 479 4.13 2.80 -19.63
N THR A 480 3.84 3.00 -20.91
CA THR A 480 4.52 2.32 -22.02
C THR A 480 4.86 3.36 -23.08
N LYS A 481 5.75 3.00 -24.00
CA LYS A 481 5.92 3.78 -25.23
C LYS A 481 4.69 3.54 -26.11
N GLU A 482 4.02 4.60 -26.55
CA GLU A 482 3.04 4.63 -27.65
C GLU A 482 1.79 3.72 -27.53
N HIS A 483 0.83 4.01 -26.65
CA HIS A 483 -0.51 3.35 -26.64
C HIS A 483 -0.49 1.82 -26.79
N THR A 484 0.55 1.17 -26.28
CA THR A 484 0.77 -0.25 -26.47
C THR A 484 0.15 -1.07 -25.34
N VAL A 485 -0.22 -2.31 -25.69
CA VAL A 485 -0.46 -3.38 -24.71
C VAL A 485 0.90 -3.88 -24.25
N ALA A 486 1.11 -3.91 -22.94
CA ALA A 486 2.31 -4.40 -22.27
C ALA A 486 2.18 -5.88 -21.87
N ALA A 487 1.01 -6.26 -21.36
CA ALA A 487 0.71 -7.63 -20.96
C ALA A 487 -0.80 -7.90 -21.00
N GLN A 488 -1.16 -9.18 -20.92
CA GLN A 488 -2.54 -9.64 -20.78
C GLN A 488 -2.64 -10.61 -19.59
N ILE A 489 -3.74 -10.55 -18.85
CA ILE A 489 -4.11 -11.54 -17.82
C ILE A 489 -5.32 -12.33 -18.31
N THR A 490 -5.25 -13.67 -18.23
CA THR A 490 -6.34 -14.58 -18.63
C THR A 490 -6.60 -15.64 -17.56
N PHE A 491 -7.76 -16.30 -17.62
CA PHE A 491 -8.07 -17.46 -16.76
C PHE A 491 -8.07 -18.75 -17.55
N LYS A 492 -7.18 -19.69 -17.21
CA LYS A 492 -7.09 -21.03 -17.80
C LYS A 492 -6.86 -22.05 -16.69
N ASN A 493 -7.89 -22.32 -15.88
CA ASN A 493 -7.76 -23.09 -14.63
C ASN A 493 -6.74 -22.45 -13.67
N GLY A 494 -6.89 -21.13 -13.48
CA GLY A 494 -5.95 -20.28 -12.76
C GLY A 494 -5.59 -19.04 -13.58
N TYR A 495 -5.04 -18.04 -12.91
CA TYR A 495 -4.64 -16.78 -13.55
C TYR A 495 -3.29 -16.94 -14.23
N PHE A 496 -3.18 -16.46 -15.46
CA PHE A 496 -1.92 -16.39 -16.20
C PHE A 496 -1.68 -14.97 -16.69
N ILE A 497 -0.44 -14.51 -16.62
CA ILE A 497 0.00 -13.26 -17.22
C ILE A 497 0.92 -13.56 -18.40
N LYS A 498 0.69 -12.92 -19.53
CA LYS A 498 1.50 -13.03 -20.74
C LYS A 498 2.00 -11.66 -21.17
N PRO A 499 3.33 -11.45 -21.30
CA PRO A 499 3.87 -10.23 -21.87
C PRO A 499 3.48 -10.09 -23.35
N HIS A 500 3.38 -8.85 -23.82
CA HIS A 500 3.07 -8.53 -25.21
C HIS A 500 4.26 -7.84 -25.90
N GLY A 501 4.59 -8.29 -27.11
CA GLY A 501 5.77 -7.82 -27.86
C GLY A 501 7.07 -8.07 -27.08
N ASP A 502 7.94 -7.06 -27.03
CA ASP A 502 9.22 -7.12 -26.30
C ASP A 502 9.10 -6.71 -24.82
N THR A 503 7.87 -6.55 -24.32
CA THR A 503 7.65 -6.18 -22.92
C THR A 503 8.16 -7.28 -22.01
N LYS A 504 8.89 -6.88 -20.97
CA LYS A 504 9.33 -7.79 -19.92
C LYS A 504 8.48 -7.56 -18.68
N ILE A 505 8.06 -8.64 -18.05
CA ILE A 505 7.36 -8.60 -16.76
C ILE A 505 8.30 -9.14 -15.69
N MET A 506 8.32 -8.52 -14.52
CA MET A 506 9.00 -9.10 -13.36
C MET A 506 7.95 -9.56 -12.35
N ILE A 507 8.10 -10.78 -11.84
CA ILE A 507 7.24 -11.34 -10.79
C ILE A 507 8.13 -11.74 -9.62
N LEU A 508 7.92 -11.13 -8.45
CA LEU A 508 8.76 -11.32 -7.24
C LEU A 508 10.27 -11.18 -7.54
N GLY A 509 10.61 -10.21 -8.41
CA GLY A 509 11.98 -9.93 -8.86
C GLY A 509 12.53 -10.88 -9.93
N THR A 510 11.73 -11.84 -10.43
CA THR A 510 12.13 -12.77 -11.50
C THR A 510 11.57 -12.31 -12.84
N LEU A 511 12.43 -12.23 -13.86
CA LEU A 511 12.09 -11.71 -15.18
C LEU A 511 11.45 -12.78 -16.08
N PHE A 512 10.34 -12.44 -16.76
CA PHE A 512 9.70 -13.31 -17.74
C PHE A 512 9.42 -12.60 -19.07
N THR A 513 9.57 -13.36 -20.16
CA THR A 513 9.27 -12.97 -21.55
C THR A 513 8.19 -13.84 -22.20
N GLN A 514 7.56 -14.72 -21.42
CA GLN A 514 6.52 -15.64 -21.87
C GLN A 514 5.37 -15.72 -20.85
N GLU A 515 4.28 -16.39 -21.23
CA GLU A 515 3.14 -16.62 -20.35
C GLU A 515 3.54 -17.44 -19.12
N VAL A 516 3.11 -17.00 -17.94
CA VAL A 516 3.36 -17.65 -16.65
C VAL A 516 2.16 -17.54 -15.72
N PRO A 517 1.93 -18.52 -14.84
CA PRO A 517 0.84 -18.45 -13.87
C PRO A 517 1.10 -17.39 -12.80
N LEU A 518 0.02 -16.77 -12.33
CA LEU A 518 0.02 -15.88 -11.18
C LEU A 518 -0.33 -16.69 -9.93
N SER A 519 0.52 -16.56 -8.92
CA SER A 519 0.29 -17.06 -7.57
C SER A 519 -0.47 -16.07 -6.73
N GLU A 520 -1.05 -16.60 -5.67
CA GLU A 520 -1.57 -15.80 -4.58
C GLU A 520 -0.41 -15.00 -3.98
N GLU A 521 -0.57 -13.67 -3.86
CA GLU A 521 0.46 -12.71 -3.42
C GLU A 521 1.55 -12.37 -4.44
N ALA A 522 1.37 -12.70 -5.72
CA ALA A 522 2.31 -12.29 -6.75
C ALA A 522 2.47 -10.75 -6.81
N GLU A 523 3.69 -10.26 -6.57
CA GLU A 523 4.08 -8.88 -6.85
C GLU A 523 4.57 -8.78 -8.30
N ILE A 524 3.91 -7.94 -9.09
CA ILE A 524 4.17 -7.80 -10.52
C ILE A 524 4.69 -6.39 -10.79
N ASN A 525 5.84 -6.30 -11.47
CA ASN A 525 6.38 -5.04 -11.99
C ASN A 525 6.36 -5.06 -13.51
N ILE A 526 5.73 -4.05 -14.11
CA ILE A 526 5.74 -3.81 -15.56
C ILE A 526 6.10 -2.36 -15.78
N ASN A 527 7.22 -2.12 -16.47
CA ASN A 527 7.74 -0.78 -16.77
C ASN A 527 7.83 0.13 -15.53
N GLY A 528 8.26 -0.41 -14.39
CA GLY A 528 8.38 0.34 -13.13
C GLY A 528 7.07 0.54 -12.36
N THR A 529 5.94 0.08 -12.88
CA THR A 529 4.67 0.06 -12.13
C THR A 529 4.52 -1.26 -11.40
N ASN A 530 4.43 -1.18 -10.07
CA ASN A 530 4.18 -2.32 -9.19
C ASN A 530 2.68 -2.45 -8.91
N PHE A 531 2.18 -3.68 -8.95
CA PHE A 531 0.88 -4.04 -8.38
C PHE A 531 0.94 -5.44 -7.81
N GLN A 532 0.19 -5.65 -6.73
CA GLN A 532 0.07 -6.95 -6.08
C GLN A 532 -1.20 -7.63 -6.57
N PHE A 533 -1.12 -8.95 -6.71
CA PHE A 533 -2.23 -9.82 -7.09
C PHE A 533 -2.46 -10.86 -5.97
N SER A 534 -3.70 -11.03 -5.51
CA SER A 534 -4.06 -11.99 -4.46
C SER A 534 -5.41 -12.63 -4.75
N SER A 535 -5.74 -13.71 -4.04
CA SER A 535 -7.12 -14.21 -4.05
C SER A 535 -8.03 -13.32 -3.21
N GLN A 536 -9.31 -13.32 -3.54
CA GLN A 536 -10.32 -12.65 -2.73
C GLN A 536 -10.44 -13.23 -1.32
N ASP A 537 -10.26 -14.53 -1.16
CA ASP A 537 -10.33 -15.19 0.16
C ASP A 537 -9.21 -14.71 1.07
N LEU A 538 -7.99 -14.62 0.54
CA LEU A 538 -6.85 -14.05 1.28
C LEU A 538 -7.06 -12.56 1.56
N PHE A 539 -7.59 -11.79 0.61
CA PHE A 539 -7.94 -10.40 0.85
C PHE A 539 -8.88 -10.27 2.06
N TYR A 540 -9.98 -11.03 2.12
CA TYR A 540 -10.91 -10.95 3.25
C TYR A 540 -10.38 -11.56 4.54
N LYS A 541 -9.41 -12.47 4.47
CA LYS A 541 -8.68 -12.95 5.65
C LYS A 541 -7.82 -11.85 6.26
N ASN A 542 -7.14 -11.05 5.43
CA ASN A 542 -6.24 -9.98 5.87
C ASN A 542 -7.00 -8.68 6.19
N TYR A 543 -8.12 -8.44 5.51
CA TYR A 543 -9.00 -7.29 5.68
C TYR A 543 -10.41 -7.77 6.05
N PRO A 544 -10.60 -8.29 7.28
CA PRO A 544 -11.90 -8.79 7.70
C PRO A 544 -12.91 -7.66 7.69
N LEU A 545 -13.85 -7.70 6.73
CA LEU A 545 -14.98 -6.78 6.67
C LEU A 545 -15.78 -6.86 7.97
N ASN A 546 -15.59 -5.91 8.90
CA ASN A 546 -16.27 -5.76 10.20
C ASN A 546 -17.51 -6.66 10.34
N GLN A 547 -17.30 -7.92 10.73
CA GLN A 547 -18.35 -8.95 10.71
C GLN A 547 -19.31 -8.85 11.91
N ASN A 548 -19.08 -7.87 12.79
CA ASN A 548 -19.69 -7.82 14.12
C ASN A 548 -20.99 -7.01 14.23
N ASN A 549 -21.53 -6.47 13.13
CA ASN A 549 -22.86 -5.84 13.15
C ASN A 549 -23.95 -6.89 12.87
N LYS A 550 -24.22 -7.75 13.85
CA LYS A 550 -25.45 -8.56 13.91
C LYS A 550 -26.58 -7.80 14.58
#